data_AF-A0A1U7NTD7-F1
#
_entry.id   AF-A0A1U7NTD7-F1
#
_cell.length_a   1.000
_cell.length_b   1.000
_cell.length_c   1.000
_cell.angle_alpha   90.00
_cell.angle_beta   90.00
_cell.angle_gamma   90.00
#
_symmetry.space_group_name_H-M   'P 1'
#
loop_
_entity.id
_entity.type
_entity.pdbx_description
1 polymer ?
#
loop_
_entity_poly.entity_id
_entity_poly.type
_entity_poly.pdbx_seq_one_letter_code
_entity_poly.pdbx_strand_id
1 'polypeptide(L)'
;MNRLSKVLAPLLRVLGFPMYWLLRRLGSLPLKAEPASIPAPEPQPLPDDVLLPPGWTRPREMAEANPTLAPVLLAFGLAGTALGLLISTWGIVGLGVVVAFLGGGMWAWDSFQATVQPAGPQEET
;
A
#
# COMPACT_ATOMS: atom_id res chain seq x y z
N MET A 1 -18.89 41.77 28.15
CA MET A 1 -19.19 41.13 26.84
C MET A 1 -17.90 40.58 26.26
N ASN A 2 -17.78 39.25 26.25
CA ASN A 2 -16.52 38.49 26.27
C ASN A 2 -15.71 38.54 24.98
N ARG A 3 -14.39 38.74 25.10
CA ARG A 3 -13.40 38.70 24.01
C ARG A 3 -13.33 37.34 23.29
N LEU A 4 -13.87 36.26 23.87
CA LEU A 4 -13.92 34.93 23.25
C LEU A 4 -14.76 34.88 21.96
N SER A 5 -15.85 35.65 21.85
CA SER A 5 -16.73 35.59 20.67
C SER A 5 -16.12 36.25 19.44
N LYS A 6 -15.19 37.19 19.62
CA LYS A 6 -14.50 37.89 18.52
C LYS A 6 -13.49 37.02 17.78
N VAL A 7 -12.95 35.99 18.43
CA VAL A 7 -11.95 35.08 17.83
C VAL A 7 -12.60 33.83 17.23
N LEU A 8 -13.70 33.36 17.83
CA LEU A 8 -14.37 32.14 17.40
C LEU A 8 -15.11 32.29 16.05
N ALA A 9 -15.73 33.46 15.83
CA ALA A 9 -16.50 33.74 14.62
C ALA A 9 -15.67 33.76 13.31
N PRO A 10 -14.47 34.37 13.24
CA PRO A 10 -13.63 34.28 12.05
C PRO A 10 -13.02 32.89 11.85
N LEU A 11 -12.69 32.16 12.93
CA LEU A 11 -12.11 30.82 12.84
C LEU A 11 -13.08 29.81 12.21
N LEU A 12 -14.37 29.87 12.57
CA LEU A 12 -15.42 29.05 11.93
C LEU A 12 -15.63 29.40 10.45
N ARG A 13 -15.44 30.66 10.04
CA ARG A 13 -15.53 31.05 8.62
C ARG A 13 -14.34 30.55 7.80
N VAL A 14 -13.13 30.54 8.37
CA VAL A 14 -11.92 30.02 7.71
C VAL A 14 -11.99 28.50 7.55
N LEU A 15 -12.57 27.77 8.50
CA LEU A 15 -12.69 26.30 8.44
C LEU A 15 -13.94 25.81 7.71
N GLY A 16 -15.05 26.55 7.76
CA GLY A 16 -16.32 26.13 7.15
C GLY A 16 -16.33 26.23 5.62
N PHE A 17 -15.66 27.24 5.06
CA PHE A 17 -15.61 27.47 3.62
C PHE A 17 -14.87 26.38 2.81
N PRO A 18 -13.66 25.92 3.21
CA PRO A 18 -12.97 24.84 2.49
C PRO A 18 -13.70 23.49 2.65
N MET A 19 -14.30 23.23 3.81
CA MET A 19 -15.07 22.00 4.05
C MET A 19 -16.32 21.94 3.16
N TYR A 20 -17.08 23.04 3.06
CA TYR A 20 -18.24 23.15 2.19
C TYR A 20 -17.88 23.04 0.70
N TRP A 21 -16.75 23.65 0.29
CA TRP A 21 -16.27 23.55 -1.07
C TRP A 21 -15.81 22.13 -1.43
N LEU A 22 -15.15 21.42 -0.51
CA LEU A 22 -14.73 20.03 -0.69
C LEU A 22 -15.93 19.09 -0.83
N LEU A 23 -16.94 19.23 0.04
CA LEU A 23 -18.18 18.45 -0.03
C LEU A 23 -18.95 18.69 -1.33
N ARG A 24 -19.00 19.94 -1.80
CA ARG A 24 -19.62 20.28 -3.09
C ARG A 24 -18.86 19.71 -4.27
N ARG A 25 -17.52 19.65 -4.21
CA ARG A 25 -16.67 19.10 -5.28
C ARG A 25 -16.75 17.57 -5.36
N LEU A 26 -16.90 16.90 -4.23
CA LEU A 26 -17.13 15.45 -4.15
C LEU A 26 -18.49 15.04 -4.73
N GLY A 27 -19.54 15.84 -4.55
CA GLY A 27 -20.86 15.58 -5.11
C GLY A 27 -20.99 15.78 -6.63
N SER A 28 -19.99 16.38 -7.28
CA SER A 28 -20.00 16.69 -8.73
C SER A 28 -19.16 15.75 -9.59
N LEU A 29 -18.63 14.66 -9.02
CA LEU A 29 -17.92 13.65 -9.82
C LEU A 29 -18.96 12.82 -10.60
N PRO A 30 -18.95 12.83 -11.94
CA PRO A 30 -19.85 11.98 -12.71
C PRO A 30 -19.47 10.51 -12.46
N LEU A 31 -20.36 9.77 -11.80
CA LEU A 31 -20.32 8.31 -11.66
C LEU A 31 -20.64 7.63 -13.00
N LYS A 32 -19.84 7.91 -14.03
CA LYS A 32 -19.84 7.13 -15.27
C LYS A 32 -18.46 6.50 -15.46
N ALA A 33 -18.12 5.62 -14.51
CA ALA A 33 -17.21 4.54 -14.79
C ALA A 33 -17.98 3.52 -15.62
N GLU A 34 -18.01 3.73 -16.93
CA GLU A 34 -18.30 2.67 -17.88
C GLU A 34 -17.15 1.67 -17.74
N PRO A 35 -17.36 0.44 -17.24
CA PRO A 35 -16.32 -0.55 -17.30
C PRO A 35 -16.23 -0.96 -18.77
N ALA A 36 -15.38 -0.27 -19.52
CA ALA A 36 -14.82 -0.85 -20.73
C ALA A 36 -14.08 -2.09 -20.26
N SER A 37 -14.76 -3.24 -20.35
CA SER A 37 -14.20 -4.56 -20.19
C SER A 37 -13.22 -4.75 -21.34
N ILE A 38 -12.03 -4.17 -21.21
CA ILE A 38 -10.87 -4.60 -21.97
C ILE A 38 -10.65 -6.03 -21.48
N PRO A 39 -10.89 -7.07 -22.31
CA PRO A 39 -10.54 -8.42 -21.90
C PRO A 39 -9.06 -8.37 -21.53
N ALA A 40 -8.75 -8.73 -20.28
CA ALA A 40 -7.37 -8.87 -19.85
C ALA A 40 -6.71 -9.81 -20.86
N PRO A 41 -5.57 -9.42 -21.47
CA PRO A 41 -4.84 -10.35 -22.33
C PRO A 41 -4.51 -11.57 -21.47
N GLU A 42 -5.10 -12.71 -21.82
CA GLU A 42 -4.80 -13.98 -21.16
C GLU A 42 -3.28 -14.20 -21.24
N PRO A 43 -2.60 -14.47 -20.10
CA PRO A 43 -1.18 -14.77 -20.12
C PRO A 43 -0.95 -15.99 -21.00
N GLN A 44 -0.37 -15.79 -22.18
CA GLN A 44 0.07 -16.91 -23.00
C GLN A 44 1.27 -17.54 -22.27
N PRO A 45 1.22 -18.83 -21.89
CA PRO A 45 2.38 -19.51 -21.34
C PRO A 45 3.51 -19.46 -22.38
N LEU A 46 4.66 -18.93 -22.00
CA LEU A 46 5.83 -18.91 -22.86
C LEU A 46 6.23 -20.36 -23.18
N PRO A 47 6.45 -20.73 -24.45
CA PRO A 47 6.90 -22.07 -24.80
C PRO A 47 8.26 -22.36 -24.14
N ASP A 48 8.35 -23.48 -23.43
CA ASP A 48 9.57 -23.97 -22.75
C ASP A 48 10.74 -24.27 -23.69
N ASP A 49 10.49 -24.25 -25.01
CA ASP A 49 11.42 -24.69 -26.05
C ASP A 49 12.29 -23.57 -26.63
N VAL A 50 12.43 -22.43 -25.95
CA VAL A 50 13.45 -21.44 -26.34
C VAL A 50 14.82 -21.96 -25.91
N LEU A 51 15.52 -22.60 -26.85
CA LEU A 51 16.94 -22.94 -26.78
C LEU A 51 17.75 -21.69 -26.44
N LEU A 52 18.00 -21.49 -25.15
CA LEU A 52 18.84 -20.41 -24.66
C LEU A 52 20.30 -20.68 -25.10
N PRO A 53 21.03 -19.65 -25.55
CA PRO A 53 22.44 -19.79 -25.90
C PRO A 53 23.26 -20.40 -24.76
N PRO A 54 24.31 -21.18 -25.03
CA PRO A 54 25.17 -21.73 -23.99
C PRO A 54 25.74 -20.60 -23.12
N GLY A 55 25.44 -20.62 -21.83
CA GLY A 55 25.80 -19.57 -20.86
C GLY A 55 24.67 -18.62 -20.46
N TRP A 56 23.49 -18.72 -21.09
CA TRP A 56 22.29 -18.03 -20.63
C TRP A 56 21.51 -18.91 -19.64
N THR A 57 21.55 -18.54 -18.37
CA THR A 57 20.60 -19.06 -17.38
C THR A 57 19.22 -18.44 -17.62
N ARG A 58 18.16 -19.27 -17.62
CA ARG A 58 16.77 -18.79 -17.60
C ARG A 58 16.63 -17.68 -16.54
N PRO A 59 15.88 -16.59 -16.80
CA PRO A 59 15.50 -15.65 -15.75
C PRO A 59 14.94 -16.50 -14.61
N ARG A 60 15.51 -16.40 -13.40
CA ARG A 60 14.98 -17.13 -12.24
C ARG A 60 13.50 -16.83 -12.19
N GLU A 61 12.67 -17.86 -12.30
CA GLU A 61 11.24 -17.77 -12.01
C GLU A 61 11.16 -17.09 -10.65
N MET A 62 10.81 -15.79 -10.67
CA MET A 62 10.69 -15.04 -9.45
C MET A 62 9.51 -15.68 -8.74
N ALA A 63 9.78 -16.23 -7.55
CA ALA A 63 8.80 -16.89 -6.72
C ALA A 63 7.47 -16.15 -6.84
N GLU A 64 6.48 -16.85 -7.37
CA GLU A 64 5.17 -16.33 -7.67
C GLU A 64 4.71 -15.51 -6.47
N ALA A 65 4.46 -14.22 -6.69
CA ALA A 65 4.34 -13.25 -5.61
C ALA A 65 3.10 -13.59 -4.77
N ASN A 66 3.30 -14.37 -3.71
CA ASN A 66 2.25 -14.67 -2.76
C ASN A 66 1.77 -13.33 -2.19
N PRO A 67 0.46 -13.03 -2.25
CA PRO A 67 -0.05 -11.76 -1.75
C PRO A 67 0.19 -11.68 -0.24
N THR A 68 1.22 -10.93 0.16
CA THR A 68 1.56 -10.68 1.57
C THR A 68 1.12 -9.28 1.98
N LEU A 69 0.49 -9.17 3.15
CA LEU A 69 0.07 -7.90 3.74
C LEU A 69 1.22 -7.18 4.43
N ALA A 70 2.36 -7.85 4.64
CA ALA A 70 3.52 -7.32 5.35
C ALA A 70 4.06 -5.97 4.80
N PRO A 71 4.30 -5.80 3.48
CA PRO A 71 4.76 -4.52 2.93
C PRO A 71 3.72 -3.40 3.06
N VAL A 72 2.43 -3.73 3.01
CA VAL A 72 1.34 -2.77 3.20
C VAL A 72 1.35 -2.25 4.63
N LEU A 73 1.38 -3.16 5.61
CA LEU A 73 1.44 -2.80 7.03
C LEU A 73 2.68 -1.99 7.36
N LEU A 74 3.85 -2.36 6.83
CA LEU A 74 5.09 -1.59 7.00
C LEU A 74 4.93 -0.16 6.48
N ALA A 75 4.44 0.00 5.24
CA ALA A 75 4.27 1.31 4.61
C ALA A 75 3.27 2.19 5.38
N PHE A 76 2.13 1.64 5.78
CA PHE A 76 1.13 2.36 6.58
C PHE A 76 1.65 2.75 7.97
N GLY A 77 2.41 1.87 8.62
CA GLY A 77 3.03 2.16 9.91
C GLY A 77 4.04 3.30 9.82
N LEU A 78 4.91 3.29 8.80
CA LEU A 78 5.88 4.37 8.56
C LEU A 78 5.18 5.69 8.21
N ALA A 79 4.18 5.65 7.33
CA ALA A 79 3.38 6.82 6.98
C ALA A 79 2.65 7.42 8.19
N GLY A 80 2.05 6.56 9.03
CA GLY A 80 1.40 6.96 10.28
C GLY A 80 2.38 7.57 11.27
N THR A 81 3.58 6.99 11.40
CA THR A 81 4.65 7.53 12.25
C THR A 81 5.10 8.91 11.77
N ALA A 82 5.34 9.07 10.46
CA ALA A 82 5.73 10.34 9.85
C ALA A 82 4.65 11.41 10.04
N LEU A 83 3.39 11.04 9.85
CA LEU A 83 2.25 11.93 10.10
C LEU A 83 2.19 12.34 11.58
N GLY A 84 2.33 11.39 12.51
CA GLY A 84 2.33 11.64 13.95
C GLY A 84 3.42 12.61 14.38
N LEU A 85 4.62 12.50 13.79
CA LEU A 85 5.72 13.45 14.01
C LEU A 85 5.37 14.83 13.45
N LEU A 86 4.79 14.91 12.26
CA LEU A 86 4.39 16.16 11.62
C LEU A 86 3.39 16.97 12.46
N ILE A 87 2.43 16.29 13.11
CA ILE A 87 1.41 16.93 13.96
C ILE A 87 1.74 16.86 15.45
N SER A 88 2.98 16.50 15.83
CA SER A 88 3.44 16.40 17.23
C SER A 88 2.54 15.57 18.15
N THR A 89 1.90 14.54 17.61
CA THR A 89 0.95 13.69 18.35
C THR A 89 1.59 12.34 18.65
N TRP A 90 2.13 12.20 19.86
CA TRP A 90 2.86 11.00 20.31
C TRP A 90 2.03 9.71 20.25
N GLY A 91 0.70 9.78 20.42
CA GLY A 91 -0.17 8.62 20.30
C GLY A 91 -0.20 8.01 18.89
N ILE A 92 -0.17 8.87 17.86
CA ILE A 92 -0.14 8.44 16.46
C ILE A 92 1.25 7.91 16.10
N VAL A 93 2.32 8.52 16.64
CA VAL A 93 3.69 8.02 16.49
C VAL A 93 3.80 6.61 17.08
N GLY A 94 3.33 6.41 18.31
CA GLY A 94 3.35 5.09 18.97
C GLY A 94 2.58 4.04 18.18
N LEU A 95 1.37 4.36 17.70
CA LEU A 95 0.56 3.46 16.87
C LEU A 95 1.27 3.13 15.55
N GLY A 96 1.81 4.12 14.85
CA GLY A 96 2.54 3.94 13.60
C GLY A 96 3.76 3.04 13.76
N VAL A 97 4.54 3.24 14.84
CA VAL A 97 5.71 2.41 15.15
C VAL A 97 5.29 0.96 15.39
N VAL A 98 4.25 0.72 16.19
CA VAL A 98 3.75 -0.65 16.44
C VAL A 98 3.34 -1.34 15.14
N VAL A 99 2.59 -0.64 14.27
CA VAL A 99 2.15 -1.19 12.98
C VAL A 99 3.34 -1.46 12.05
N ALA A 100 4.34 -0.58 12.03
CA ALA A 100 5.55 -0.77 11.23
C ALA A 100 6.37 -1.97 11.72
N PHE A 101 6.51 -2.15 13.04
CA PHE A 101 7.17 -3.32 13.62
C PHE A 101 6.45 -4.62 13.28
N LEU A 102 5.11 -4.65 13.32
CA LEU A 102 4.32 -5.81 12.92
C LEU A 102 4.53 -6.15 11.44
N GLY A 103 4.45 -5.15 10.55
CA GLY A 103 4.68 -5.35 9.11
C GLY A 103 6.10 -5.82 8.81
N GLY A 104 7.11 -5.22 9.43
CA GLY A 104 8.51 -5.63 9.28
C GLY A 104 8.80 -7.02 9.85
N GLY A 105 8.20 -7.36 10.98
CA GLY A 105 8.32 -8.68 11.60
C GLY A 105 7.70 -9.79 10.74
N MET A 106 6.51 -9.55 10.19
CA MET A 106 5.89 -10.48 9.23
C MET A 106 6.76 -10.65 7.99
N TRP A 107 7.29 -9.56 7.43
CA TRP A 107 8.13 -9.61 6.23
C TRP A 107 9.45 -10.37 6.48
N ALA A 108 10.09 -10.14 7.63
CA ALA A 108 11.30 -10.84 8.03
C ALA A 108 11.04 -12.33 8.28
N TRP A 109 9.89 -12.66 8.88
CA TRP A 109 9.48 -14.05 9.12
C TRP A 109 9.19 -14.79 7.81
N ASP A 110 8.43 -14.18 6.90
CA ASP A 110 8.16 -14.73 5.56
C ASP A 110 9.47 -14.99 4.81
N SER A 111 10.41 -14.04 4.88
CA SER A 111 11.74 -14.17 4.26
C SER A 111 12.56 -15.31 4.87
N PHE A 112 12.44 -15.54 6.19
CA PHE A 112 13.13 -16.64 6.87
C PHE A 112 12.48 -17.99 6.56
N GLN A 113 11.15 -18.06 6.47
CA GLN A 113 10.45 -19.29 6.07
C GLN A 113 10.79 -19.68 4.64
N ALA A 114 10.96 -18.71 3.74
CA ALA A 114 11.40 -18.94 2.37
C ALA A 114 12.83 -19.51 2.27
N THR A 115 13.69 -19.31 3.27
CA THR A 115 15.04 -19.91 3.31
C THR A 115 15.07 -21.26 4.02
N VAL A 116 14.10 -21.55 4.89
CA VAL A 116 14.01 -22.80 5.68
C VAL A 116 13.21 -23.89 4.97
N GLN A 117 12.18 -23.54 4.18
CA GLN A 117 11.58 -24.52 3.28
C GLN A 117 12.54 -24.75 2.11
N PRO A 118 13.15 -25.94 1.97
CA PRO A 118 13.82 -26.28 0.72
C PRO A 118 12.73 -26.24 -0.35
N ALA A 119 12.99 -25.52 -1.45
CA ALA A 119 12.17 -25.57 -2.65
C ALA A 119 11.83 -27.05 -2.92
N GLY A 120 10.56 -27.41 -2.75
CA GLY A 120 10.06 -28.75 -3.01
C GLY A 120 10.37 -29.15 -4.45
N PRO A 121 10.54 -30.45 -4.72
CA PRO A 121 11.22 -30.94 -5.91
C PRO A 121 10.54 -30.47 -7.20
N GLN A 122 11.34 -29.95 -8.13
CA GLN A 122 11.03 -30.08 -9.54
C GLN A 122 11.03 -31.58 -9.88
N GLU A 123 9.91 -32.27 -9.69
CA GLU A 123 9.58 -33.48 -10.46
C GLU A 123 9.16 -32.94 -11.84
N GLU A 124 9.97 -32.99 -12.90
CA GLU A 124 10.50 -34.17 -13.59
C GLU A 124 9.39 -35.20 -13.91
N THR A 125 8.47 -34.82 -14.80
CA THR A 125 7.80 -35.72 -15.74
C THR A 125 7.68 -35.07 -17.10
#